data_AF-A0A6M0J7I7-F1
#
_entry.id   AF-A0A6M0J7I7-F1
#
_cell.length_a   1.000
_cell.length_b   1.000
_cell.length_c   1.000
_cell.angle_alpha   90.00
_cell.angle_beta   90.00
_cell.angle_gamma   90.00
#
_symmetry.space_group_name_H-M   'P 1'
#
loop_
_entity.id
_entity.type
_entity.pdbx_description
1 polymer ?
#
loop_
_entity_poly.entity_id
_entity_poly.type
_entity_poly.pdbx_seq_one_letter_code
_entity_poly.pdbx_strand_id
1 'polypeptide(L)'
;MRYQFKFRPYQRRFLRSLTTNHGKWDIREGIILRLTDESGKLGWGEIAPISWFGSETLEQALDFCRQLPEEITDEIIFSIPDKLPACQFGFESAWEWGS
;
A
#
# COMPACT_ATOMS: atom_id res chain seq x y z
N MET A 1 -15.18 -9.49 8.49
CA MET A 1 -14.41 -10.57 7.83
C MET A 1 -12.96 -10.49 8.26
N ARG A 2 -12.24 -11.61 8.14
CA ARG A 2 -10.81 -11.70 8.47
C ARG A 2 -10.03 -12.04 7.22
N TYR A 3 -8.87 -11.41 7.08
CA TYR A 3 -8.02 -11.54 5.91
C TYR A 3 -6.59 -11.86 6.31
N GLN A 4 -6.03 -12.90 5.69
CA GLN A 4 -4.60 -13.15 5.75
C GLN A 4 -3.88 -12.07 4.93
N PHE A 5 -3.14 -11.20 5.64
CA PHE A 5 -2.43 -10.06 5.10
C PHE A 5 -0.97 -10.42 4.85
N LYS A 6 -0.49 -10.12 3.64
CA LYS A 6 0.94 -10.16 3.30
C LYS A 6 1.28 -8.96 2.42
N PHE A 7 2.48 -8.42 2.58
CA PHE A 7 2.98 -7.32 1.76
C PHE A 7 4.44 -7.52 1.37
N ARG A 8 4.87 -6.83 0.31
CA ARG A 8 6.26 -6.77 -0.15
C ARG A 8 6.61 -5.38 -0.68
N PRO A 9 7.68 -4.73 -0.18
CA PRO A 9 8.21 -3.54 -0.82
C PRO A 9 8.76 -3.87 -2.21
N TYR A 10 8.70 -2.91 -3.11
CA TYR A 10 9.34 -2.99 -4.42
C TYR A 10 10.07 -1.70 -4.76
N GLN A 11 11.03 -1.84 -5.66
CA GLN A 11 11.75 -0.74 -6.27
C GLN A 11 11.87 -1.02 -7.77
N ARG A 12 11.34 -0.13 -8.61
CA ARG A 12 11.30 -0.28 -10.06
C ARG A 12 11.89 0.94 -10.74
N ARG A 13 12.90 0.74 -11.58
CA ARG A 13 13.48 1.82 -12.39
C ARG A 13 12.50 2.25 -13.49
N PHE A 14 12.32 3.56 -13.69
CA PHE A 14 11.60 4.07 -14.85
C PHE A 14 12.37 3.79 -16.14
N LEU A 15 11.66 3.54 -17.24
CA LEU A 15 12.29 3.39 -18.56
C LEU A 15 13.06 4.64 -18.98
N ARG A 16 12.53 5.82 -18.61
CA ARG A 16 13.17 7.12 -18.75
C ARG A 16 12.97 7.88 -17.47
N SER A 17 14.03 8.52 -16.99
CA SER A 17 13.97 9.38 -15.81
C SER A 17 12.94 10.49 -16.00
N LEU A 18 12.13 10.75 -14.97
CA LEU A 18 11.23 11.91 -14.96
C LEU A 18 11.93 13.07 -14.24
N THR A 19 12.14 14.19 -14.92
CA THR A 19 12.63 15.42 -14.27
C THR A 19 11.44 16.29 -13.88
N THR A 20 11.39 16.69 -12.62
CA THR A 20 10.37 17.57 -12.06
C THR A 20 11.03 18.75 -11.34
N ASN A 21 10.24 19.73 -10.88
CA ASN A 21 10.72 20.80 -10.01
C ASN A 21 11.26 20.29 -8.65
N HIS A 22 10.95 19.04 -8.29
CA HIS A 22 11.45 18.37 -7.09
C HIS A 22 12.70 17.52 -7.35
N GLY A 23 13.27 17.62 -8.55
CA GLY A 23 14.46 16.89 -8.97
C GLY A 23 14.16 15.73 -9.91
N LYS A 24 15.18 14.88 -10.09
CA LYS A 24 15.16 13.75 -11.01
C LYS A 24 14.60 12.51 -10.31
N TRP A 25 13.63 11.86 -10.94
CA TRP A 25 12.99 10.65 -10.46
C TRP A 25 13.34 9.47 -11.36
N ASP A 26 14.26 8.63 -10.89
CA ASP A 26 14.75 7.45 -11.62
C ASP A 26 14.03 6.16 -11.23
N ILE A 27 13.43 6.15 -10.04
CA ILE A 27 12.99 4.93 -9.36
C ILE A 27 11.62 5.14 -8.75
N ARG A 28 10.68 4.29 -9.14
CA ARG A 28 9.40 4.14 -8.47
C ARG A 28 9.52 3.14 -7.33
N GLU A 29 9.16 3.56 -6.13
CA GLU A 29 9.08 2.70 -4.96
C GLU A 29 7.63 2.57 -4.50
N GLY A 30 7.30 1.46 -3.86
CA GLY A 30 5.97 1.19 -3.35
C GLY A 30 5.91 -0.17 -2.65
N ILE A 31 4.70 -0.59 -2.32
CA ILE A 31 4.41 -1.83 -1.63
C ILE A 31 3.28 -2.52 -2.39
N ILE A 32 3.47 -3.80 -2.71
CA ILE A 32 2.38 -4.67 -3.15
C ILE A 32 1.86 -5.42 -1.94
N LEU A 33 0.54 -5.42 -1.73
CA LEU A 33 -0.11 -6.20 -0.69
C LEU A 33 -1.15 -7.14 -1.28
N ARG A 34 -1.45 -8.19 -0.51
CA ARG A 34 -2.57 -9.10 -0.77
C ARG A 34 -3.37 -9.36 0.50
N LEU A 35 -4.66 -9.54 0.29
CA LEU A 35 -5.62 -10.01 1.30
C LEU A 35 -6.20 -11.33 0.81
N THR A 36 -6.20 -12.35 1.66
CA THR A 36 -6.86 -13.63 1.39
C THR A 36 -7.97 -13.82 2.42
N ASP A 37 -9.22 -13.92 1.97
CA ASP A 37 -10.34 -14.14 2.88
C ASP A 37 -10.41 -15.59 3.39
N GLU A 38 -11.40 -15.88 4.23
CA GLU A 38 -11.63 -17.22 4.79
C GLU A 38 -12.08 -18.25 3.73
N SER A 39 -12.54 -17.81 2.56
CA SER A 39 -12.92 -18.67 1.42
C SER A 39 -11.76 -18.97 0.48
N GLY A 40 -10.60 -18.33 0.69
CA GLY A 40 -9.41 -18.43 -0.17
C GLY A 40 -9.40 -17.45 -1.34
N LYS A 41 -10.38 -16.54 -1.42
CA LYS A 41 -10.43 -15.47 -2.42
C LYS A 41 -9.33 -14.45 -2.16
N LEU A 42 -8.65 -14.05 -3.23
CA LEU A 42 -7.48 -13.17 -3.20
C LEU A 42 -7.80 -11.80 -3.77
N GLY A 43 -7.48 -10.75 -3.01
CA GLY A 43 -7.47 -9.37 -3.46
C GLY A 43 -6.07 -8.76 -3.41
N TRP A 44 -5.77 -7.86 -4.36
CA TRP A 44 -4.46 -7.22 -4.49
C TRP A 44 -4.57 -5.71 -4.40
N GLY A 45 -3.57 -5.10 -3.76
CA GLY A 45 -3.49 -3.66 -3.57
C GLY A 45 -2.08 -3.15 -3.77
N GLU A 46 -1.97 -1.87 -4.08
CA GLU A 46 -0.70 -1.16 -4.18
C GLU A 46 -0.72 0.07 -3.28
N ILE A 47 0.31 0.20 -2.44
CA ILE A 47 0.58 1.40 -1.66
C ILE A 47 1.81 2.05 -2.24
N ALA A 48 1.64 3.20 -2.89
CA ALA A 48 2.73 3.84 -3.61
C ALA A 48 2.68 5.36 -3.38
N PRO A 49 3.01 5.84 -2.16
CA PRO A 49 3.14 7.26 -1.90
C PRO A 49 4.19 7.89 -2.80
N ILE A 50 4.02 9.18 -3.10
CA ILE A 50 4.99 9.99 -3.84
C ILE A 50 5.40 11.09 -2.86
N SER A 51 6.67 11.16 -2.48
CA SER A 51 7.12 11.97 -1.34
C SER A 51 6.88 13.47 -1.46
N TRP A 52 6.71 13.98 -2.69
CA TRP A 52 6.36 15.38 -2.96
C TRP A 52 4.87 15.58 -3.31
N PHE A 53 4.04 14.55 -3.14
CA PHE A 53 2.60 14.59 -3.38
C PHE A 53 1.85 14.04 -2.18
N GLY A 54 1.35 14.94 -1.34
CA GLY A 54 0.73 14.61 -0.05
C GLY A 54 1.75 14.59 1.09
N SER A 55 1.32 14.05 2.23
CA SER A 55 2.13 14.00 3.47
C SER A 55 2.65 12.60 3.80
N GLU A 56 2.15 11.56 3.12
CA GLU A 56 2.55 10.18 3.38
C GLU A 56 3.85 9.83 2.65
N THR A 57 4.76 9.22 3.38
CA THR A 57 6.04 8.70 2.89
C THR A 57 6.01 7.18 2.78
N LEU A 58 6.89 6.62 1.94
CA LEU A 58 7.06 5.17 1.85
C LEU A 58 7.44 4.55 3.20
N GLU A 59 8.25 5.24 3.99
CA GLU A 59 8.68 4.78 5.32
C GLU A 59 7.49 4.66 6.27
N GLN A 60 6.61 5.67 6.31
CA GLN A 60 5.37 5.61 7.10
C GLN A 60 4.46 4.46 6.64
N ALA A 61 4.32 4.24 5.34
CA ALA A 61 3.53 3.14 4.80
C ALA A 61 4.12 1.77 5.18
N LEU A 62 5.44 1.62 5.12
CA LEU A 62 6.13 0.39 5.53
C LEU A 62 5.97 0.12 7.02
N ASP A 63 6.13 1.15 7.85
CA ASP A 63 5.99 1.02 9.29
C ASP A 63 4.55 0.66 9.67
N PHE A 64 3.57 1.26 9.00
CA PHE A 64 2.17 0.87 9.14
C PHE A 64 1.98 -0.62 8.81
N CYS A 65 2.42 -1.10 7.64
CA CYS A 65 2.29 -2.50 7.26
C CYS A 65 3.01 -3.46 8.22
N ARG A 66 4.17 -3.08 8.77
CA ARG A 66 4.93 -3.91 9.72
C ARG A 66 4.27 -4.03 11.10
N GLN A 67 3.47 -3.03 11.49
CA GLN A 67 2.77 -3.02 12.77
C GLN A 67 1.47 -3.84 12.74
N LEU A 68 0.95 -4.15 11.56
CA LEU A 68 -0.26 -4.95 11.42
C LEU A 68 0.00 -6.43 11.76
N PRO A 69 -1.00 -7.11 12.37
CA PRO A 69 -0.96 -8.55 12.53
C PRO A 69 -1.04 -9.28 11.18
N GLU A 70 -0.70 -10.58 11.16
CA GLU A 70 -0.82 -11.41 9.95
C GLU A 70 -2.28 -11.58 9.48
N GLU A 71 -3.24 -11.47 10.40
CA GLU A 71 -4.66 -11.52 10.12
C GLU A 71 -5.30 -10.19 10.51
N ILE A 72 -5.92 -9.50 9.54
CA ILE A 72 -6.58 -8.20 9.74
C ILE A 72 -8.08 -8.29 9.48
N THR A 73 -8.83 -7.26 9.87
CA THR A 73 -10.28 -7.18 9.68
C THR A 73 -10.69 -5.96 8.85
N ASP A 74 -11.96 -5.92 8.43
CA ASP A 74 -12.58 -4.74 7.82
C ASP A 74 -12.39 -3.50 8.70
N GLU A 75 -12.54 -3.64 10.03
CA GLU A 75 -12.38 -2.52 10.95
C GLU A 75 -10.95 -1.95 10.90
N ILE A 76 -9.92 -2.77 10.71
CA ILE A 76 -8.54 -2.29 10.51
C ILE A 76 -8.41 -1.56 9.18
N ILE A 77 -8.97 -2.11 8.10
CA ILE A 77 -8.92 -1.54 6.74
C ILE A 77 -9.59 -0.15 6.71
N PHE A 78 -10.79 -0.04 7.29
CA PHE A 78 -11.57 1.21 7.29
C PHE A 78 -11.22 2.17 8.42
N SER A 79 -10.28 1.82 9.31
CA SER A 79 -9.73 2.72 10.34
C SER A 79 -8.32 3.22 10.04
N ILE A 80 -7.80 2.94 8.84
CA ILE A 80 -6.50 3.49 8.40
C ILE A 80 -6.58 5.03 8.48
N PRO A 81 -5.64 5.69 9.18
CA PRO A 81 -5.68 7.13 9.37
C PRO A 81 -5.63 7.93 8.06
N ASP A 82 -6.35 9.05 7.98
CA ASP A 82 -6.37 9.97 6.81
C ASP A 82 -4.99 10.56 6.45
N LYS A 83 -4.02 10.47 7.36
CA LYS A 83 -2.62 10.84 7.10
C LYS A 83 -1.86 9.79 6.29
N LEU A 84 -2.45 8.62 6.03
CA LEU A 84 -1.93 7.52 5.22
C LEU A 84 -2.87 7.20 4.03
N PRO A 85 -3.17 8.18 3.15
CA PRO A 85 -4.13 8.00 2.06
C PRO A 85 -3.73 6.93 1.01
N ALA A 86 -2.44 6.72 0.77
CA ALA A 86 -1.95 5.64 -0.08
C ALA A 86 -2.12 4.27 0.57
N CYS A 87 -1.96 4.16 1.91
CA CYS A 87 -2.39 2.97 2.64
C CYS A 87 -3.89 2.73 2.47
N GLN A 88 -4.75 3.73 2.74
CA GLN A 88 -6.21 3.62 2.56
C GLN A 88 -6.54 3.06 1.18
N PHE A 89 -6.04 3.72 0.12
CA PHE A 89 -6.26 3.29 -1.26
C PHE A 89 -5.80 1.85 -1.51
N GLY A 90 -4.59 1.48 -1.08
CA GLY A 90 -4.04 0.15 -1.32
C GLY A 90 -4.82 -0.96 -0.61
N PHE A 91 -5.21 -0.75 0.64
CA PHE A 91 -5.99 -1.73 1.41
C PHE A 91 -7.43 -1.84 0.92
N GLU A 92 -8.11 -0.71 0.64
CA GLU A 92 -9.49 -0.70 0.13
C GLU A 92 -9.58 -1.33 -1.27
N SER A 93 -8.60 -1.07 -2.15
CA SER A 93 -8.54 -1.73 -3.47
C SER A 93 -8.41 -3.24 -3.36
N ALA A 94 -7.54 -3.72 -2.45
CA ALA A 94 -7.39 -5.15 -2.21
C ALA A 94 -8.66 -5.76 -1.61
N TRP A 95 -9.30 -5.04 -0.70
CA TRP A 95 -10.56 -5.46 -0.08
C TRP A 95 -11.68 -5.58 -1.11
N GLU A 96 -11.90 -4.56 -1.95
CA GLU A 96 -12.98 -4.55 -2.96
C GLU A 96 -12.86 -5.74 -3.94
N TRP A 97 -11.64 -6.10 -4.34
CA TRP A 97 -11.41 -7.21 -5.27
C TRP A 97 -11.50 -8.58 -4.58
N GLY A 98 -11.13 -8.64 -3.29
CA GLY A 98 -11.07 -9.86 -2.50
C GLY A 98 -12.36 -10.24 -1.77
N SER A 99 -13.33 -9.33 -1.67
CA SER A 99 -14.59 -9.50 -0.91
C SER A 99 -15.73 -10.10 -1.71
#